data_AF-A0A8T5INV9-F1
#
_entry.id   AF-A0A8T5INV9-F1
#
_cell.length_a   1.000
_cell.length_b   1.000
_cell.length_c   1.000
_cell.angle_alpha   90.00
_cell.angle_beta   90.00
_cell.angle_gamma   90.00
#
_symmetry.space_group_name_H-M   'P 1'
#
loop_
_entity.id
_entity.type
_entity.pdbx_description
1 polymer ?
#
loop_
_entity_poly.entity_id
_entity_poly.type
_entity_poly.pdbx_seq_one_letter_code
_entity_poly.pdbx_strand_id
1 'polypeptide(L)'
;MMDKNYWIKKSGQDGNIIWRPGRSLGLKGAMGRIGNIARNVEEILKNKRKIKILEIGAGFGRALLELKRKYGDKVEVFGTNYEKDWNQKLTNEYALDQGFKKKDIPKIYMGFDAGKKLSFKSSSFDFVFCQATMQYISDRALFIEEVNRILTNHGLAVLELQEFRDDHPKKYKKMVEIWQDKKQIDFLRYLKKFSNLKIKKSRGRDWHYLIIKKSEGFKLNLKLKKVINVEKISSKYWGIKVLYELR
;
A
#
# COMPACT_ATOMS: atom_id res chain seq x y z
N MET A 1 -12.63 17.17 16.02
CA MET A 1 -12.87 16.05 15.07
C MET A 1 -13.22 16.68 13.72
N MET A 2 -12.42 16.46 12.66
CA MET A 2 -12.83 16.90 11.32
C MET A 2 -14.07 16.11 10.89
N ASP A 3 -15.04 16.79 10.29
CA ASP A 3 -16.25 16.16 9.75
C ASP A 3 -15.87 15.01 8.81
N LYS A 4 -16.37 13.80 9.08
CA LYS A 4 -16.05 12.60 8.31
C LYS A 4 -16.52 12.72 6.86
N ASN A 5 -17.56 13.52 6.60
CA ASN A 5 -18.03 13.81 5.24
C ASN A 5 -16.96 14.54 4.41
N TYR A 6 -16.13 15.37 5.05
CA TYR A 6 -15.03 16.10 4.39
C TYR A 6 -14.11 15.16 3.60
N TRP A 7 -13.88 13.93 4.08
CA TRP A 7 -12.91 13.00 3.50
C TRP A 7 -13.45 12.18 2.32
N ILE A 8 -14.76 12.10 2.19
CA ILE A 8 -15.42 11.09 1.35
C ILE A 8 -16.16 11.76 0.19
N LYS A 9 -16.98 12.77 0.48
CA LYS A 9 -17.80 13.50 -0.49
C LYS A 9 -18.00 14.92 -0.01
N LYS A 10 -17.72 15.91 -0.86
CA LYS A 10 -18.35 17.22 -0.71
C LYS A 10 -19.55 17.27 -1.66
N SER A 11 -20.70 17.71 -1.16
CA SER A 11 -21.77 18.21 -2.02
C SER A 11 -21.24 19.47 -2.71
N GLY A 12 -21.21 19.47 -4.04
CA GLY A 12 -21.07 20.69 -4.82
C GLY A 12 -22.26 21.61 -4.60
N GLN A 13 -22.18 22.85 -5.10
CA GLN A 13 -23.28 23.81 -5.02
C GLN A 13 -24.59 23.26 -5.64
N ASP A 14 -24.47 22.35 -6.61
CA ASP A 14 -25.62 21.73 -7.31
C ASP A 14 -25.96 20.31 -6.82
N GLY A 15 -25.44 19.89 -5.65
CA GLY A 15 -25.66 18.54 -5.10
C GLY A 15 -24.80 17.43 -5.71
N ASN A 16 -23.95 17.75 -6.70
CA ASN A 16 -23.00 16.80 -7.30
C ASN A 16 -21.98 16.30 -6.27
N ILE A 17 -21.59 15.01 -6.36
CA ILE A 17 -20.56 14.44 -5.49
C ILE A 17 -19.18 14.85 -5.99
N ILE A 18 -18.43 15.60 -5.16
CA ILE A 18 -17.04 15.92 -5.41
C ILE A 18 -16.17 14.86 -4.73
N TRP A 19 -15.60 13.97 -5.53
CA TRP A 19 -14.58 13.01 -5.08
C TRP A 19 -13.23 13.70 -4.91
N ARG A 20 -12.48 13.31 -3.88
CA ARG A 20 -11.15 13.90 -3.65
C ARG A 20 -10.19 13.56 -4.79
N PRO A 21 -9.64 14.58 -5.51
CA PRO A 21 -8.80 14.33 -6.68
C PRO A 21 -7.56 13.49 -6.34
N GLY A 22 -6.89 13.77 -5.22
CA GLY A 22 -5.68 13.04 -4.81
C GLY A 22 -5.88 11.56 -4.50
N ARG A 23 -7.11 11.12 -4.24
CA ARG A 23 -7.49 9.70 -4.00
C ARG A 23 -8.04 9.02 -5.26
N SER A 24 -8.20 9.78 -6.34
CA SER A 24 -8.82 9.35 -7.61
C SER A 24 -7.81 9.24 -8.76
N LEU A 25 -6.51 9.33 -8.47
CA LEU A 25 -5.46 9.36 -9.50
C LEU A 25 -5.18 8.00 -10.17
N GLY A 26 -5.68 6.89 -9.61
CA GLY A 26 -5.57 5.56 -10.19
C GLY A 26 -4.13 5.12 -10.50
N LEU A 27 -3.94 4.48 -11.65
CA LEU A 27 -2.65 4.01 -12.16
C LEU A 27 -1.68 5.16 -12.45
N LYS A 28 -2.18 6.32 -12.89
CA LYS A 28 -1.36 7.52 -13.10
C LYS A 28 -0.74 8.00 -11.80
N GLY A 29 -1.52 8.01 -10.72
CA GLY A 29 -1.04 8.37 -9.37
C GLY A 29 0.02 7.39 -8.84
N ALA A 30 -0.16 6.10 -9.12
CA ALA A 30 0.78 5.06 -8.71
C ALA A 30 2.14 5.17 -9.41
N MET A 31 2.16 5.61 -10.67
CA MET A 31 3.38 5.63 -11.50
C MET A 31 4.54 6.39 -10.86
N GLY A 32 4.28 7.54 -10.25
CA GLY A 32 5.31 8.32 -9.55
C GLY A 32 5.75 7.71 -8.22
N ARG A 33 4.87 6.94 -7.57
CA ARG A 33 5.10 6.37 -6.23
C ARG A 33 5.81 5.03 -6.27
N ILE A 34 5.29 4.11 -7.07
CA ILE A 34 5.69 2.70 -7.09
C ILE A 34 5.96 2.18 -8.51
N GLY A 35 6.08 3.08 -9.49
CA GLY A 35 6.38 2.71 -10.88
C GLY A 35 5.17 2.19 -11.66
N ASN A 36 5.43 1.59 -12.82
CA ASN A 36 4.39 1.21 -13.77
C ASN A 36 3.72 -0.13 -13.38
N ILE A 37 2.62 -0.05 -12.63
CA ILE A 37 1.77 -1.19 -12.24
C ILE A 37 1.29 -1.98 -13.46
N ALA A 38 0.82 -1.30 -14.50
CA ALA A 38 0.26 -1.95 -15.69
C ALA A 38 1.31 -2.83 -16.39
N ARG A 39 2.55 -2.34 -16.51
CA ARG A 39 3.67 -3.12 -17.04
C ARG A 39 3.93 -4.37 -16.19
N ASN A 40 3.90 -4.26 -14.86
CA ASN A 40 4.08 -5.44 -14.00
C ASN A 40 2.97 -6.49 -14.22
N VAL A 41 1.72 -6.04 -14.38
CA VAL A 41 0.60 -6.94 -14.69
C VAL A 41 0.79 -7.61 -16.05
N GLU A 42 1.20 -6.87 -17.08
CA GLU A 42 1.50 -7.41 -18.41
C GLU A 42 2.61 -8.47 -18.36
N GLU A 43 3.70 -8.23 -17.63
CA GLU A 43 4.78 -9.21 -17.47
C GLU A 43 4.32 -10.51 -16.80
N ILE A 44 3.45 -10.44 -15.78
CA ILE A 44 2.91 -11.64 -15.15
C ILE A 44 1.96 -12.37 -16.11
N LEU A 45 1.12 -11.62 -16.85
CA LEU A 45 0.17 -12.18 -17.82
C LEU A 45 0.84 -12.86 -19.03
N LYS A 46 2.12 -12.60 -19.32
CA LYS A 46 2.88 -13.37 -20.33
C LYS A 46 2.93 -14.87 -19.99
N ASN A 47 2.91 -15.21 -18.71
CA ASN A 47 3.04 -16.59 -18.23
C ASN A 47 1.76 -17.12 -17.58
N LYS A 48 0.69 -16.31 -17.49
CA LYS A 48 -0.58 -16.69 -16.84
C LYS A 48 -1.78 -16.15 -17.60
N ARG A 49 -2.78 -17.01 -17.83
CA ARG A 49 -4.03 -16.62 -18.47
C ARG A 49 -4.87 -15.66 -17.60
N LYS A 50 -4.84 -15.87 -16.28
CA LYS A 50 -5.59 -15.05 -15.30
C LYS A 50 -4.77 -14.90 -14.03
N ILE A 51 -4.81 -13.71 -13.41
CA ILE A 51 -4.07 -13.39 -12.19
C ILE A 51 -4.94 -12.76 -11.11
N LYS A 52 -4.54 -12.95 -9.85
CA LYS A 52 -5.17 -12.29 -8.68
C LYS A 52 -4.31 -11.13 -8.20
N ILE A 53 -4.93 -9.97 -8.06
CA ILE A 53 -4.28 -8.70 -7.71
C ILE A 53 -4.87 -8.16 -6.40
N LEU A 54 -4.01 -7.77 -5.46
CA LEU A 54 -4.39 -7.13 -4.20
C LEU A 54 -3.80 -5.73 -4.10
N GLU A 55 -4.62 -4.72 -3.79
CA GLU A 55 -4.17 -3.40 -3.33
C GLU A 55 -4.38 -3.26 -1.82
N ILE A 56 -3.32 -2.89 -1.10
CA ILE A 56 -3.39 -2.57 0.34
C ILE A 56 -3.65 -1.07 0.50
N GLY A 57 -4.74 -0.72 1.18
CA GLY A 57 -5.20 0.66 1.31
C GLY A 57 -5.79 1.21 0.01
N ALA A 58 -6.75 0.48 -0.56
CA ALA A 58 -7.30 0.76 -1.89
C ALA A 58 -8.09 2.06 -1.97
N GLY A 59 -8.59 2.59 -0.85
CA GLY A 59 -9.48 3.75 -0.83
C GLY A 59 -10.75 3.46 -1.64
N PHE A 60 -10.95 4.21 -2.72
CA PHE A 60 -12.05 3.98 -3.69
C PHE A 60 -11.78 2.83 -4.69
N GLY A 61 -10.60 2.21 -4.67
CA GLY A 61 -10.24 1.13 -5.60
C GLY A 61 -10.01 1.60 -7.04
N ARG A 62 -9.73 2.89 -7.27
CA ARG A 62 -9.58 3.44 -8.63
C ARG A 62 -8.51 2.73 -9.46
N ALA A 63 -7.35 2.42 -8.88
CA ALA A 63 -6.30 1.69 -9.60
C ALA A 63 -6.76 0.28 -9.99
N LEU A 64 -7.43 -0.43 -9.07
CA LEU A 64 -8.02 -1.75 -9.34
C LEU A 64 -9.10 -1.71 -10.42
N LEU A 65 -9.98 -0.71 -10.39
CA LEU A 65 -11.02 -0.47 -11.41
C LEU A 65 -10.38 -0.26 -12.80
N GLU A 66 -9.32 0.54 -12.89
CA GLU A 66 -8.59 0.76 -14.14
C GLU A 66 -7.89 -0.51 -14.64
N LEU A 67 -7.30 -1.31 -13.75
CA LEU A 67 -6.74 -2.61 -14.12
C LEU A 67 -7.83 -3.55 -14.64
N LYS A 68 -8.98 -3.61 -13.97
CA LYS A 68 -10.09 -4.47 -14.37
C LYS A 68 -10.68 -4.04 -15.70
N ARG A 69 -10.85 -2.74 -15.94
CA ARG A 69 -11.26 -2.19 -17.24
C ARG A 69 -10.25 -2.52 -18.35
N LYS A 70 -8.95 -2.40 -18.08
CA LYS A 70 -7.89 -2.64 -19.08
C LYS A 70 -7.70 -4.11 -19.43
N TYR A 71 -7.76 -5.01 -18.45
CA TYR A 71 -7.42 -6.43 -18.64
C TYR A 71 -8.62 -7.37 -18.58
N GLY A 72 -9.81 -6.87 -18.27
CA GLY A 72 -11.05 -7.64 -18.26
C GLY A 72 -10.96 -8.89 -17.39
N ASP A 73 -11.31 -10.04 -17.94
CA ASP A 73 -11.36 -11.31 -17.20
C ASP A 73 -9.99 -11.95 -16.96
N LYS A 74 -8.92 -11.38 -17.52
CA LYS A 74 -7.53 -11.78 -17.22
C LYS A 74 -7.10 -11.36 -15.81
N VAL A 75 -7.83 -10.46 -15.15
CA VAL A 75 -7.52 -10.04 -13.77
C VAL A 75 -8.71 -10.21 -12.83
N GLU A 76 -8.42 -10.65 -11.62
CA GLU A 76 -9.32 -10.63 -10.48
C GLU A 76 -8.73 -9.68 -9.44
N VAL A 77 -9.50 -8.67 -9.04
CA VAL A 77 -9.00 -7.52 -8.28
C VAL A 77 -9.63 -7.44 -6.90
N PHE A 78 -8.79 -7.21 -5.90
CA PHE A 78 -9.15 -7.15 -4.49
C PHE A 78 -8.47 -5.94 -3.86
N GLY A 79 -9.17 -5.28 -2.93
CA GLY A 79 -8.64 -4.17 -2.16
C GLY A 79 -8.86 -4.37 -0.67
N THR A 80 -8.01 -3.77 0.16
CA THR A 80 -8.25 -3.68 1.60
C THR A 80 -8.28 -2.23 2.07
N ASN A 81 -9.07 -1.98 3.11
CA ASN A 81 -9.11 -0.70 3.81
C ASN A 81 -9.17 -0.94 5.32
N TYR A 82 -8.45 -0.11 6.08
CA TYR A 82 -8.48 -0.16 7.53
C TYR A 82 -9.78 0.45 8.08
N GLU A 83 -10.08 1.68 7.66
CA GLU A 83 -11.24 2.44 8.11
C GLU A 83 -12.56 1.84 7.58
N LYS A 84 -13.54 1.66 8.47
CA LYS A 84 -14.84 1.07 8.13
C LYS A 84 -15.64 1.89 7.14
N ASP A 85 -15.44 3.21 7.12
CA ASP A 85 -16.15 4.11 6.21
C ASP A 85 -15.66 3.96 4.77
N TRP A 86 -14.44 3.44 4.57
CA TRP A 86 -13.88 3.11 3.25
C TRP A 86 -14.30 1.71 2.81
N ASN A 87 -15.60 1.54 2.62
CA ASN A 87 -16.25 0.25 2.41
C ASN A 87 -16.57 -0.07 0.94
N GLN A 88 -17.14 -1.27 0.74
CA GLN A 88 -17.62 -1.74 -0.56
C GLN A 88 -18.69 -0.81 -1.15
N LYS A 89 -19.63 -0.31 -0.34
CA LYS A 89 -20.71 0.59 -0.82
C LYS A 89 -20.12 1.86 -1.43
N LEU A 90 -19.18 2.49 -0.73
CA LEU A 90 -18.49 3.68 -1.21
C LEU A 90 -17.74 3.44 -2.52
N THR A 91 -17.04 2.29 -2.61
CA THR A 91 -16.33 1.88 -3.83
C THR A 91 -17.32 1.66 -4.98
N ASN A 92 -18.49 1.08 -4.72
CA ASN A 92 -19.53 0.89 -5.73
C ASN A 92 -20.06 2.23 -6.25
N GLU A 93 -20.41 3.15 -5.35
CA GLU A 93 -20.91 4.49 -5.70
C GLU A 93 -19.88 5.26 -6.52
N TYR A 94 -18.62 5.26 -6.10
CA TYR A 94 -17.52 5.85 -6.86
C TYR A 94 -17.38 5.22 -8.25
N ALA A 95 -17.39 3.89 -8.33
CA ALA A 95 -17.23 3.19 -9.61
C ALA A 95 -18.35 3.55 -10.60
N LEU A 96 -19.61 3.57 -10.15
CA LEU A 96 -20.75 3.88 -10.99
C LEU A 96 -20.75 5.35 -11.44
N ASP A 97 -20.48 6.27 -10.53
CA ASP A 97 -20.33 7.70 -10.82
C ASP A 97 -19.23 7.96 -11.87
N GLN A 98 -18.15 7.16 -11.83
CA GLN A 98 -17.03 7.24 -12.77
C GLN A 98 -17.22 6.38 -14.03
N GLY A 99 -18.44 5.88 -14.28
CA GLY A 99 -18.80 5.13 -15.48
C GLY A 99 -18.18 3.73 -15.59
N PHE A 100 -17.76 3.11 -14.49
CA PHE A 100 -17.36 1.69 -14.48
C PHE A 100 -18.59 0.78 -14.42
N LYS A 101 -18.49 -0.42 -15.00
CA LYS A 101 -19.56 -1.41 -14.94
C LYS A 101 -19.53 -2.12 -13.60
N LYS A 102 -20.68 -2.56 -13.09
CA LYS A 102 -20.78 -3.27 -11.80
C LYS A 102 -19.86 -4.50 -11.72
N LYS A 103 -19.66 -5.20 -12.84
CA LYS A 103 -18.75 -6.36 -12.94
C LYS A 103 -17.26 -6.02 -12.83
N ASP A 104 -16.89 -4.75 -12.98
CA ASP A 104 -15.50 -4.29 -12.90
C ASP A 104 -15.10 -3.93 -11.46
N ILE A 105 -16.07 -3.87 -10.55
CA ILE A 105 -15.86 -3.36 -9.19
C ILE A 105 -15.08 -4.38 -8.35
N PRO A 106 -13.95 -4.00 -7.73
CA PRO A 106 -13.18 -4.91 -6.89
C PRO A 106 -13.93 -5.27 -5.61
N LYS A 107 -13.60 -6.43 -5.05
CA LYS A 107 -14.00 -6.78 -3.69
C LYS A 107 -13.12 -6.04 -2.68
N ILE A 108 -13.73 -5.34 -1.74
CA ILE A 108 -13.06 -4.56 -0.69
C ILE A 108 -13.25 -5.23 0.67
N TYR A 109 -12.13 -5.54 1.33
CA TYR A 109 -12.10 -6.04 2.71
C TYR A 109 -11.88 -4.87 3.69
N MET A 110 -12.75 -4.74 4.69
CA MET A 110 -12.73 -3.64 5.67
C MET A 110 -12.15 -4.07 7.02
N GLY A 111 -11.79 -3.10 7.88
CA GLY A 111 -11.25 -3.39 9.21
C GLY A 111 -9.90 -4.08 9.13
N PHE A 112 -9.20 -3.91 8.01
CA PHE A 112 -8.02 -4.70 7.68
C PHE A 112 -6.76 -3.98 8.15
N ASP A 113 -6.23 -4.39 9.30
CA ASP A 113 -4.98 -3.88 9.85
C ASP A 113 -3.78 -4.59 9.21
N ALA A 114 -3.14 -3.92 8.25
CA ALA A 114 -1.96 -4.44 7.56
C ALA A 114 -0.72 -4.55 8.46
N GLY A 115 -0.72 -3.94 9.65
CA GLY A 115 0.31 -4.11 10.67
C GLY A 115 0.16 -5.40 11.50
N LYS A 116 -0.79 -6.27 11.14
CA LYS A 116 -1.03 -7.57 11.76
C LYS A 116 -0.93 -8.69 10.73
N LYS A 117 -1.06 -9.94 11.19
CA LYS A 117 -1.19 -11.10 10.30
C LYS A 117 -2.41 -10.92 9.39
N LEU A 118 -2.18 -11.03 8.08
CA LEU A 118 -3.21 -10.84 7.07
C LEU A 118 -4.13 -12.06 7.01
N SER A 119 -5.45 -11.84 6.93
CA SER A 119 -6.46 -12.90 6.85
C SER A 119 -6.56 -13.59 5.49
N PHE A 120 -5.48 -13.53 4.70
CA PHE A 120 -5.34 -14.26 3.44
C PHE A 120 -4.50 -15.51 3.63
N LYS A 121 -4.84 -16.56 2.88
CA LYS A 121 -4.04 -17.79 2.82
C LYS A 121 -2.68 -17.48 2.20
N SER A 122 -1.67 -18.29 2.52
CA SER A 122 -0.38 -18.20 1.84
C SER A 122 -0.56 -18.45 0.34
N SER A 123 0.30 -17.84 -0.49
CA SER A 123 0.30 -18.08 -1.93
C SER A 123 -1.05 -17.85 -2.64
N SER A 124 -1.75 -16.77 -2.29
CA SER A 124 -3.07 -16.43 -2.81
C SER A 124 -3.08 -15.37 -3.92
N PHE A 125 -2.03 -14.56 -4.03
CA PHE A 125 -1.97 -13.44 -4.97
C PHE A 125 -0.75 -13.50 -5.86
N ASP A 126 -0.94 -13.20 -7.14
CA ASP A 126 0.13 -13.09 -8.12
C ASP A 126 0.75 -11.70 -8.11
N PHE A 127 -0.04 -10.69 -7.76
CA PHE A 127 0.42 -9.33 -7.67
C PHE A 127 -0.15 -8.61 -6.46
N VAL A 128 0.71 -7.98 -5.66
CA VAL A 128 0.30 -7.15 -4.51
C VAL A 128 0.92 -5.78 -4.66
N PHE A 129 0.16 -4.71 -4.45
CA PHE A 129 0.74 -3.39 -4.40
C PHE A 129 0.17 -2.53 -3.27
N CYS A 130 0.98 -1.58 -2.82
CA CYS A 130 0.64 -0.68 -1.72
C CYS A 130 1.18 0.71 -2.07
N GLN A 131 0.27 1.65 -2.32
CA GLN A 131 0.60 3.04 -2.56
C GLN A 131 -0.10 3.92 -1.53
N ALA A 132 0.59 4.97 -1.09
CA ALA A 132 0.08 5.99 -0.18
C ALA A 132 -0.53 5.46 1.14
N THR A 133 -0.10 4.27 1.60
CA THR A 133 -0.67 3.61 2.79
C THR A 133 0.38 3.17 3.81
N MET A 134 1.62 2.88 3.39
CA MET A 134 2.69 2.36 4.28
C MET A 134 2.96 3.26 5.51
N GLN A 135 2.74 4.56 5.41
CA GLN A 135 2.88 5.50 6.52
C GLN A 135 1.94 5.24 7.69
N TYR A 136 0.83 4.52 7.48
CA TYR A 136 -0.18 4.24 8.49
C TYR A 136 -0.07 2.82 9.06
N ILE A 137 0.89 2.03 8.58
CA ILE A 137 1.10 0.65 9.03
C ILE A 137 2.01 0.66 10.27
N SER A 138 1.48 0.12 11.36
CA SER A 138 2.12 0.09 12.69
C SER A 138 3.28 -0.89 12.79
N ASP A 139 3.21 -2.02 12.08
CA ASP A 139 4.31 -2.97 11.93
C ASP A 139 4.62 -3.24 10.45
N ARG A 140 5.49 -2.41 9.88
CA ARG A 140 5.92 -2.50 8.48
C ARG A 140 6.77 -3.74 8.19
N ALA A 141 7.55 -4.21 9.18
CA ALA A 141 8.36 -5.41 9.02
C ALA A 141 7.47 -6.65 8.89
N LEU A 142 6.52 -6.82 9.82
CA LEU A 142 5.52 -7.90 9.73
C LEU A 142 4.71 -7.80 8.43
N PHE A 143 4.30 -6.59 8.03
CA PHE A 143 3.59 -6.39 6.78
C PHE A 143 4.39 -6.87 5.55
N ILE A 144 5.68 -6.54 5.46
CA ILE A 144 6.55 -6.98 4.36
C ILE A 144 6.68 -8.51 4.34
N GLU A 145 6.82 -9.15 5.51
CA GLU A 145 6.84 -10.61 5.64
C GLU A 145 5.51 -11.25 5.21
N GLU A 146 4.39 -10.67 5.62
CA GLU A 146 3.06 -11.15 5.27
C GLU A 146 2.74 -10.98 3.79
N VAL A 147 3.18 -9.88 3.17
CA VAL A 147 3.11 -9.71 1.71
C VAL A 147 3.87 -10.84 1.02
N ASN A 148 5.11 -11.13 1.45
CA ASN A 148 5.84 -12.28 0.92
C ASN A 148 5.06 -13.60 1.15
N ARG A 149 4.45 -13.81 2.32
CA ARG A 149 3.67 -15.02 2.61
C ARG A 149 2.48 -15.20 1.65
N ILE A 150 1.74 -14.14 1.34
CA ILE A 150 0.54 -14.21 0.49
C ILE A 150 0.85 -14.25 -1.01
N LEU A 151 2.06 -13.89 -1.43
CA LEU A 151 2.50 -14.03 -2.83
C LEU A 151 2.62 -15.50 -3.25
N THR A 152 2.19 -15.80 -4.47
CA THR A 152 2.46 -17.08 -5.15
C THR A 152 3.96 -17.24 -5.48
N ASN A 153 4.41 -18.44 -5.86
CA ASN A 153 5.83 -18.73 -6.12
C ASN A 153 6.48 -17.89 -7.23
N HIS A 154 5.68 -17.27 -8.11
CA HIS A 154 6.13 -16.31 -9.12
C HIS A 154 5.48 -14.94 -8.96
N GLY A 155 4.88 -14.71 -7.79
CA GLY A 155 4.21 -13.47 -7.47
C GLY A 155 5.20 -12.33 -7.27
N LEU A 156 4.71 -11.13 -7.54
CA LEU A 156 5.45 -9.88 -7.38
C LEU A 156 4.68 -8.97 -6.43
N ALA A 157 5.39 -8.25 -5.55
CA ALA A 157 4.80 -7.11 -4.88
C ALA A 157 5.57 -5.82 -5.12
N VAL A 158 4.86 -4.69 -5.10
CA VAL A 158 5.47 -3.36 -5.14
C VAL A 158 4.86 -2.45 -4.08
N LEU A 159 5.66 -2.06 -3.10
CA LEU A 159 5.22 -1.35 -1.91
C LEU A 159 5.96 -0.02 -1.80
N GLU A 160 5.24 1.08 -1.67
CA GLU A 160 5.84 2.35 -1.25
C GLU A 160 6.40 2.21 0.18
N LEU A 161 7.60 2.73 0.47
CA LEU A 161 8.21 2.57 1.79
C LEU A 161 7.91 3.74 2.73
N GLN A 162 7.90 4.97 2.22
CA GLN A 162 7.73 6.20 3.01
C GLN A 162 8.57 6.17 4.30
N GLU A 163 9.81 5.75 4.16
CA GLU A 163 10.80 5.63 5.24
C GLU A 163 11.41 6.98 5.61
N PHE A 164 11.19 8.01 4.79
CA PHE A 164 11.75 9.35 4.95
C PHE A 164 10.72 10.45 4.67
N ARG A 165 10.78 11.54 5.45
CA ARG A 165 9.93 12.73 5.37
C ARG A 165 10.81 13.96 5.59
N ASP A 166 11.08 14.71 4.53
CA ASP A 166 11.95 15.88 4.54
C ASP A 166 11.35 17.08 5.30
N ASP A 167 10.02 17.18 5.25
CA ASP A 167 9.15 18.18 5.90
C ASP A 167 8.94 17.95 7.40
N HIS A 168 9.42 16.84 7.95
CA HIS A 168 9.40 16.58 9.39
C HIS A 168 10.67 17.15 10.09
N PRO A 169 10.62 17.44 11.40
CA PRO A 169 11.82 17.79 12.17
C PRO A 169 12.86 16.66 12.12
N LYS A 170 14.15 17.00 12.28
CA LYS A 170 15.29 16.06 12.18
C LYS A 170 15.05 14.71 12.89
N LYS A 171 14.49 14.74 14.10
CA LYS A 171 14.16 13.56 14.92
C LYS A 171 13.11 12.60 14.29
N TYR A 172 12.21 13.14 13.46
CA TYR A 172 11.09 12.43 12.85
C TYR A 172 11.21 12.31 11.33
N LYS A 173 12.32 12.74 10.72
CA LYS A 173 12.55 12.56 9.28
C LYS A 173 12.62 11.08 8.88
N LYS A 174 13.32 10.26 9.67
CA LYS A 174 13.36 8.81 9.48
C LYS A 174 12.12 8.18 10.11
N MET A 175 11.23 7.65 9.29
CA MET A 175 9.99 7.01 9.74
C MET A 175 10.18 5.55 10.13
N VAL A 176 11.33 4.96 9.80
CA VAL A 176 11.71 3.60 10.21
C VAL A 176 13.11 3.63 10.80
N GLU A 177 13.28 3.06 11.98
CA GLU A 177 14.58 2.88 12.60
C GLU A 177 14.79 1.42 12.98
N ILE A 178 16.00 0.91 12.75
CA ILE A 178 16.45 -0.39 13.22
C ILE A 178 17.62 -0.12 14.17
N TRP A 179 17.61 -0.77 15.32
CA TRP A 179 18.65 -0.67 16.34
C TRP A 179 19.24 -2.06 16.64
N GLN A 180 20.55 -2.12 16.81
CA GLN A 180 21.30 -3.28 17.30
C GLN A 180 22.43 -2.77 18.19
N ASP A 181 22.53 -3.26 19.43
CA ASP A 181 23.60 -2.87 20.38
C ASP A 181 23.82 -1.35 20.49
N LYS A 182 22.73 -0.59 20.65
CA LYS A 182 22.71 0.89 20.71
C LYS A 182 23.18 1.60 19.43
N LYS A 183 23.44 0.88 18.34
CA LYS A 183 23.77 1.43 17.02
C LYS A 183 22.54 1.40 16.12
N GLN A 184 22.25 2.53 15.48
CA GLN A 184 21.21 2.61 14.47
C GLN A 184 21.72 2.02 13.14
N ILE A 185 20.97 1.08 12.59
CA ILE A 185 21.20 0.50 11.25
C ILE A 185 20.34 1.26 10.25
N ASP A 186 20.93 1.61 9.10
CA ASP A 186 20.18 2.21 7.99
C ASP A 186 19.16 1.21 7.41
N PHE A 187 17.89 1.62 7.35
CA PHE A 187 16.79 0.75 6.94
C PHE A 187 16.94 0.24 5.50
N LEU A 188 17.35 1.11 4.56
CA LEU A 188 17.49 0.72 3.16
C LEU A 188 18.70 -0.20 2.97
N ARG A 189 19.82 0.07 3.64
CA ARG A 189 20.99 -0.82 3.68
C ARG A 189 20.64 -2.18 4.27
N TYR A 190 19.80 -2.20 5.31
CA TYR A 190 19.32 -3.44 5.91
C TYR A 190 18.51 -4.28 4.91
N LEU A 191 17.53 -3.69 4.24
CA LEU A 191 16.70 -4.38 3.25
C LEU A 191 17.49 -4.91 2.05
N LYS A 192 18.60 -4.27 1.66
CA LYS A 192 19.47 -4.73 0.56
C LYS A 192 20.16 -6.08 0.83
N LYS A 193 20.16 -6.58 2.07
CA LYS A 193 20.72 -7.90 2.42
C LYS A 193 19.90 -9.06 1.89
N PHE A 194 18.63 -8.84 1.54
CA PHE A 194 17.71 -9.87 1.11
C PHE A 194 17.64 -9.91 -0.43
N SER A 195 18.03 -11.03 -1.02
CA SER A 195 18.11 -11.20 -2.49
C SER A 195 16.76 -11.11 -3.21
N ASN A 196 15.67 -11.42 -2.51
CA ASN A 196 14.30 -11.33 -3.04
C ASN A 196 13.72 -9.90 -3.00
N LEU A 197 14.47 -8.94 -2.44
CA LEU A 197 14.09 -7.55 -2.31
C LEU A 197 14.87 -6.66 -3.29
N LYS A 198 14.18 -5.73 -3.95
CA LYS A 198 14.81 -4.69 -4.76
C LYS A 198 14.24 -3.33 -4.41
N ILE A 199 15.11 -2.39 -4.07
CA ILE A 199 14.72 -1.02 -3.71
C ILE A 199 14.90 -0.12 -4.93
N LYS A 200 13.94 0.76 -5.16
CA LYS A 200 14.00 1.80 -6.20
C LYS A 200 13.52 3.13 -5.64
N LYS A 201 14.08 4.23 -6.14
CA LYS A 201 13.66 5.58 -5.77
C LYS A 201 12.32 5.92 -6.40
N SER A 202 11.39 6.50 -5.65
CA SER A 202 10.13 7.03 -6.18
C SER A 202 10.39 8.32 -6.97
N ARG A 203 9.67 8.54 -8.07
CA ARG A 203 9.90 9.70 -8.94
C ARG A 203 9.32 10.97 -8.32
N GLY A 204 10.16 11.98 -8.13
CA GLY A 204 9.75 13.27 -7.55
C GLY A 204 9.34 13.19 -6.08
N ARG A 205 9.92 12.25 -5.33
CA ARG A 205 9.65 12.03 -3.90
C ARG A 205 10.95 11.70 -3.18
N ASP A 206 11.02 11.96 -1.88
CA ASP A 206 12.21 11.68 -1.08
C ASP A 206 12.31 10.27 -0.50
N TRP A 207 11.30 9.44 -0.75
CA TRP A 207 11.28 8.04 -0.32
C TRP A 207 11.50 7.06 -1.47
N HIS A 208 11.56 5.79 -1.10
CA HIS A 208 11.73 4.68 -2.02
C HIS A 208 10.46 3.82 -2.10
N TYR A 209 10.48 2.86 -3.02
CA TYR A 209 9.58 1.73 -3.05
C TYR A 209 10.37 0.42 -3.12
N LEU A 210 9.73 -0.62 -2.61
CA LEU A 210 10.26 -1.97 -2.50
C LEU A 210 9.55 -2.87 -3.50
N ILE A 211 10.32 -3.58 -4.30
CA ILE A 211 9.86 -4.69 -5.13
C ILE A 211 10.21 -5.98 -4.39
N ILE A 212 9.23 -6.86 -4.22
CA ILE A 212 9.37 -8.14 -3.52
C ILE A 212 9.08 -9.26 -4.49
N LYS A 213 9.97 -10.23 -4.58
CA LYS A 213 9.67 -11.56 -5.13
C LYS A 213 9.44 -12.53 -3.99
N LYS A 214 8.59 -13.53 -4.21
CA LYS A 214 8.38 -14.60 -3.25
C LYS A 214 9.70 -15.29 -2.91
N SER A 215 9.94 -15.49 -1.62
CA SER A 215 11.01 -16.32 -1.08
C SER A 215 10.46 -17.19 0.05
N GLU A 216 10.84 -18.46 0.09
CA GLU A 216 10.51 -19.35 1.20
C GLU A 216 11.24 -18.92 2.47
N GLY A 217 10.62 -19.15 3.62
CA GLY A 217 11.20 -18.82 4.93
C GLY A 217 11.53 -17.34 5.18
N PHE A 218 11.13 -16.43 4.29
CA PHE A 218 11.54 -15.03 4.36
C PHE A 218 11.08 -14.37 5.67
N LYS A 219 12.06 -13.87 6.42
CA LYS A 219 11.91 -13.15 7.68
C LYS A 219 12.88 -11.98 7.72
N LEU A 220 12.38 -10.83 8.16
CA LEU A 220 13.20 -9.66 8.43
C LEU A 220 13.84 -9.71 9.82
N ASN A 221 13.47 -10.63 10.71
CA ASN A 221 14.08 -10.75 12.05
C ASN A 221 14.09 -9.42 12.85
N LEU A 222 13.08 -8.56 12.62
CA LEU A 222 12.92 -7.29 13.32
C LEU A 222 11.86 -7.44 14.41
N LYS A 223 12.20 -7.07 15.64
CA LYS A 223 11.25 -6.98 16.76
C LYS A 223 10.73 -5.55 16.86
N LEU A 224 9.42 -5.34 16.67
CA LEU A 224 8.82 -4.03 16.91
C LEU A 224 8.98 -3.64 18.38
N LYS A 225 9.57 -2.47 18.63
CA LYS A 225 9.79 -1.92 19.99
C LYS A 225 8.89 -0.74 20.29
N LYS A 226 8.68 0.13 19.31
CA LYS A 226 7.92 1.37 19.52
C LYS A 226 7.23 1.82 18.25
N VAL A 227 6.01 2.30 18.43
CA VAL A 227 5.18 2.95 17.42
C VAL A 227 4.90 4.36 17.89
N ILE A 228 5.16 5.36 17.05
CA ILE A 228 4.97 6.77 17.35
C ILE A 228 4.08 7.35 16.26
N ASN A 229 2.83 7.66 16.59
CA ASN A 229 1.98 8.46 15.72
C ASN A 229 2.43 9.92 15.81
N VAL A 230 3.04 10.46 14.75
CA VAL A 230 3.61 11.81 14.78
C VAL A 230 2.55 12.91 14.68
N GLU A 231 1.33 12.59 14.25
CA GLU A 231 0.18 13.52 14.23
C GLU A 231 -0.23 13.91 15.65
N LYS A 232 -0.04 12.99 16.62
CA LYS A 232 -0.28 13.27 18.04
C LYS A 232 0.75 14.23 18.65
N ILE A 233 1.89 14.43 17.99
CA ILE A 233 2.93 15.36 18.43
C ILE A 233 2.67 16.74 17.83
N SER A 234 2.28 16.80 16.55
CA SER A 234 1.87 18.02 15.88
C SER A 234 0.93 17.71 14.73
N SER A 235 -0.13 18.51 14.59
CA SER A 235 -1.07 18.43 13.46
C SER A 235 -0.43 18.73 12.10
N LYS A 236 0.80 19.27 12.07
CA LYS A 236 1.59 19.51 10.85
C LYS A 236 2.33 18.26 10.35
N TYR A 237 2.56 17.27 11.21
CA TYR A 237 3.24 16.03 10.85
C TYR A 237 2.20 14.96 10.54
N TRP A 238 2.55 13.96 9.72
CA TRP A 238 1.64 12.86 9.46
C TRP A 238 2.32 11.49 9.35
N GLY A 239 1.55 10.44 9.64
CA GLY A 239 1.98 9.05 9.61
C GLY A 239 2.56 8.52 10.93
N ILE A 240 3.15 7.34 10.84
CA ILE A 240 3.60 6.54 11.97
C ILE A 240 5.09 6.26 11.83
N LYS A 241 5.88 6.70 12.81
CA LYS A 241 7.29 6.31 12.95
C LYS A 241 7.37 4.99 13.74
N VAL A 242 8.18 4.06 13.26
CA VAL A 242 8.37 2.73 13.87
C VAL A 242 9.83 2.50 14.22
N LEU A 243 10.07 1.88 15.37
CA LEU A 243 11.40 1.52 15.87
C LEU A 243 11.45 0.01 16.07
N TYR A 244 12.48 -0.59 15.50
CA TYR A 244 12.76 -2.01 15.56
C TYR A 244 14.08 -2.28 16.30
N GLU A 245 14.15 -3.43 16.96
CA GLU A 245 15.39 -4.06 17.38
C GLU A 245 15.67 -5.26 16.45
N LEU A 246 16.90 -5.37 15.97
CA LEU A 246 17.35 -6.53 15.21
C LEU A 246 17.53 -7.71 16.18
N ARG A 247 16.89 -8.84 15.87
CA ARG A 247 17.06 -10.10 16.59
C ARG A 247 18.30 -10.86 16.14
#